data_AF-A0A535XIM7-F1
#
_entry.id   AF-A0A535XIM7-F1
#
_cell.length_a   1.000
_cell.length_b   1.000
_cell.length_c   1.000
_cell.angle_alpha   90.00
_cell.angle_beta   90.00
_cell.angle_gamma   90.00
#
_symmetry.space_group_name_H-M   'P 1'
#
loop_
_entity.id
_entity.type
_entity.pdbx_description
1 polymer ?
#
loop_
_entity_poly.entity_id
_entity_poly.type
_entity_poly.pdbx_seq_one_letter_code
_entity_poly.pdbx_strand_id
1 'polypeptide(L)' 'MEYRKVTLPNGLRVLVSEMPETRSVSLFVYVGVGSRIETKDDAGTSHFLEHMVFKGSAKRPTAADISQVIES' A
#
# COMPACT_ATOMS: atom_id res chain seq x y z
N MET A 1 -2.22 -12.51 -19.49
CA MET A 1 -1.23 -12.08 -18.48
C MET A 1 -1.26 -13.13 -17.39
N GLU A 2 -0.22 -13.95 -17.31
CA GLU A 2 -0.16 -15.04 -16.32
C GLU A 2 0.30 -14.46 -14.98
N TYR A 3 -0.32 -14.86 -13.88
CA TYR A 3 0.09 -14.44 -12.54
C TYR A 3 0.09 -15.64 -11.60
N ARG A 4 1.04 -15.63 -10.65
CA ARG A 4 1.08 -16.57 -9.54
C ARG A 4 0.36 -15.98 -8.35
N LYS A 5 -0.55 -16.76 -7.75
CA LYS A 5 -1.24 -16.42 -6.50
C LYS A 5 -0.69 -17.24 -5.35
N VAL A 6 -0.36 -16.58 -4.24
CA VAL A 6 0.03 -17.21 -2.98
C VAL A 6 -0.79 -16.61 -1.84
N THR A 7 -1.23 -17.44 -0.90
CA THR A 7 -1.82 -16.97 0.35
C THR A 7 -0.84 -17.27 1.47
N LEU A 8 -0.41 -16.23 2.19
CA LEU A 8 0.52 -16.35 3.30
C LEU A 8 -0.16 -16.95 4.55
N PRO A 9 0.58 -17.48 5.54
CA PRO A 9 -0.01 -18.05 6.75
C PRO A 9 -0.90 -17.07 7.55
N ASN A 10 -0.67 -15.77 7.43
CA ASN A 10 -1.50 -14.72 8.04
C ASN A 10 -2.75 -14.34 7.22
N GLY A 11 -3.03 -15.05 6.12
CA GLY A 11 -4.18 -14.81 5.24
C GLY A 11 -3.95 -13.76 4.16
N LEU A 12 -2.80 -13.06 4.13
CA LEU A 12 -2.51 -12.08 3.08
C LEU A 12 -2.39 -12.77 1.72
N ARG A 13 -3.13 -12.26 0.74
CA ARG A 13 -3.10 -12.74 -0.66
C ARG A 13 -2.09 -11.91 -1.44
N VAL A 14 -1.15 -12.59 -2.08
CA VAL A 14 -0.12 -11.98 -2.94
C VAL A 14 -0.32 -12.47 -4.36
N LEU A 15 -0.36 -11.53 -5.30
CA LEU A 15 -0.40 -11.78 -6.74
C LEU A 15 0.92 -11.27 -7.34
N VAL A 16 1.62 -12.12 -8.08
CA VAL A 16 2.90 -11.78 -8.72
C VAL A 16 2.80 -12.09 -10.21
N SER A 17 3.13 -11.11 -11.04
CA SER A 17 3.30 -11.27 -12.48
C SER A 17 4.74 -10.90 -12.80
N GLU A 18 5.54 -11.88 -13.22
CA GLU A 18 6.91 -11.63 -13.66
C GLU A 18 6.90 -11.10 -15.09
N MET A 19 7.69 -10.07 -15.36
CA MET A 19 7.83 -9.45 -16.67
C MET A 19 9.33 -9.25 -16.95
N PRO A 20 10.05 -10.29 -17.41
CA PRO A 20 11.52 -10.26 -17.58
C PRO A 20 12.03 -9.12 -18.46
N GLU A 21 11.19 -8.62 -19.36
CA GLU A 21 11.47 -7.51 -20.27
C GLU A 21 11.39 -6.12 -19.60
N THR A 22 10.88 -6.00 -18.36
CA THR A 22 10.77 -4.72 -17.66
C THR A 22 11.95 -4.48 -16.72
N ARG A 23 12.37 -3.22 -16.61
CA ARG A 23 13.38 -2.78 -15.62
C ARG A 23 12.77 -2.10 -14.39
N SER A 24 11.44 -2.01 -14.36
CA SER A 24 10.68 -1.42 -13.27
C SER A 24 9.78 -2.47 -12.63
N VAL A 25 9.49 -2.26 -11.35
CA VAL A 25 8.52 -3.02 -10.58
C VAL A 25 7.43 -2.08 -10.12
N SER A 26 6.18 -2.54 -10.22
CA SER A 26 5.02 -1.87 -9.62
C SER A 26 4.51 -2.71 -8.46
N LEU A 27 4.21 -2.07 -7.34
CA LEU A 27 3.68 -2.72 -6.15
C LEU A 27 2.39 -2.03 -5.72
N PHE A 28 1.38 -2.82 -5.40
CA PHE A 28 0.09 -2.34 -4.92
C PHE A 28 -0.28 -3.09 -3.64
N VAL A 29 -0.72 -2.35 -2.62
CA VAL A 29 -1.26 -2.90 -1.38
C VAL A 29 -2.71 -2.47 -1.28
N TYR A 30 -3.62 -3.45 -1.17
CA TYR A 30 -5.06 -3.20 -1.06
C TYR A 30 -5.52 -3.52 0.36
N VAL A 31 -6.25 -2.58 0.96
CA VAL A 31 -6.94 -2.77 2.24
C VAL A 31 -8.44 -2.72 1.97
N GLY A 32 -9.19 -3.72 2.48
CA GLY A 32 -10.62 -3.89 2.21
C GLY A 32 -11.54 -2.92 2.97
N VAL A 33 -11.13 -1.67 3.14
CA VAL A 33 -11.85 -0.61 3.86
C VAL A 33 -11.72 0.72 3.11
N GLY A 34 -12.56 1.70 3.45
CA GLY A 34 -12.48 3.04 2.87
C GLY A 34 -13.73 3.87 3.14
N SER A 35 -13.82 5.04 2.52
CA SER A 35 -14.89 6.02 2.77
C SER A 35 -16.32 5.49 2.57
N ARG A 36 -16.50 4.43 1.77
CA ARG A 36 -17.79 3.77 1.54
C ARG A 36 -18.46 3.27 2.83
N ILE A 37 -17.67 2.89 3.84
CA ILE A 37 -18.17 2.33 5.10
C ILE A 37 -18.09 3.33 6.27
N GLU A 38 -17.69 4.59 6.00
CA GLU A 38 -17.71 5.66 7.01
C GLU A 38 -19.16 6.05 7.33
N THR A 39 -19.33 6.49 8.57
CA THR A 39 -20.54 7.16 9.06
C THR A 39 -20.39 8.68 8.94
N LYS A 40 -21.38 9.43 9.43
CA LYS A 40 -21.28 10.90 9.48
C LYS A 40 -20.26 11.38 10.52
N ASP A 41 -20.06 10.63 11.59
CA ASP A 41 -19.25 11.05 12.72
C ASP A 41 -17.74 10.89 12.45
N ASP A 42 -17.36 10.01 11.53
CA ASP A 42 -15.98 9.70 11.14
C ASP A 42 -15.69 9.99 9.65
N ALA A 43 -16.55 10.78 9.00
CA ALA A 43 -16.41 11.15 7.61
C ALA A 43 -15.04 11.79 7.31
N GLY A 44 -14.33 11.22 6.33
CA GLY A 44 -13.00 11.67 5.92
C GLY A 44 -11.84 10.94 6.62
N THR A 45 -12.11 10.04 7.57
CA THR A 45 -11.06 9.31 8.31
C THR A 45 -10.18 8.46 7.40
N SER A 46 -10.77 7.74 6.43
CA SER A 46 -10.02 6.88 5.50
C SER A 46 -9.09 7.70 4.62
N HIS A 47 -9.58 8.83 4.10
CA HIS A 47 -8.77 9.74 3.30
C HIS A 47 -7.67 10.38 4.16
N PHE A 48 -7.99 10.82 5.38
CA PHE A 48 -6.98 11.32 6.31
C PHE A 48 -5.90 10.28 6.58
N LEU A 49 -6.28 9.03 6.87
CA LEU A 49 -5.34 7.92 7.07
C LEU A 49 -4.47 7.65 5.84
N GLU A 50 -5.04 7.72 4.63
CA GLU A 50 -4.30 7.61 3.36
C GLU A 50 -3.18 8.66 3.23
N HIS A 51 -3.38 9.88 3.73
CA HIS A 51 -2.30 10.87 3.77
C HIS A 51 -1.29 10.57 4.88
N MET A 52 -1.74 10.07 6.02
CA MET A 52 -0.89 9.85 7.20
C MET A 52 0.13 8.73 6.99
N VAL A 53 -0.15 7.72 6.16
CA VAL A 53 0.83 6.65 5.89
C VAL A 53 2.12 7.14 5.22
N PHE A 54 2.11 8.35 4.64
CA PHE A 54 3.29 8.99 4.05
C PHE A 54 4.02 9.96 5.00
N LYS A 55 3.59 10.09 6.26
CA LYS A 55 4.17 11.04 7.22
C LYS A 55 5.22 10.44 8.16
N GLY A 56 5.37 9.12 8.17
CA GLY A 56 6.39 8.43 8.96
C GLY A 56 5.95 7.04 9.41
N SER A 57 6.91 6.25 9.87
CA SER A 57 6.74 4.93 10.46
C SER A 57 7.84 4.67 11.48
N ALA A 58 7.70 3.63 12.31
CA ALA A 58 8.72 3.29 13.31
C ALA A 58 10.15 3.09 12.74
N LYS A 59 10.27 2.62 11.48
CA LYS A 59 11.57 2.41 10.81
C LYS A 59 12.02 3.60 9.95
N ARG A 60 11.10 4.50 9.60
CA ARG A 60 11.31 5.68 8.75
C ARG A 60 10.54 6.84 9.37
N PRO A 61 11.10 7.49 10.40
CA PRO A 61 10.32 8.35 11.29
C PRO A 61 9.68 9.58 10.63
N THR A 62 10.23 10.06 9.51
CA THR A 62 9.77 11.28 8.84
C THR A 62 9.19 11.03 7.45
N ALA A 63 8.44 12.00 6.93
CA ALA A 63 7.96 11.99 5.55
C ALA A 63 9.12 11.96 4.53
N ALA A 64 10.23 12.65 4.83
CA ALA A 64 11.42 12.66 3.98
C ALA A 64 12.06 11.27 3.89
N ASP A 65 12.12 10.53 5.00
CA ASP A 65 12.66 9.16 5.04
C ASP A 65 11.84 8.19 4.18
N ILE A 66 10.54 8.46 3.99
CA ILE A 66 9.68 7.67 3.10
C ILE A 66 9.93 8.04 1.64
N SER A 67 9.92 9.34 1.31
CA SER A 67 10.09 9.84 -0.07
C SER A 67 11.40 9.37 -0.71
N GLN A 68 12.50 9.46 0.06
CA GLN A 68 13.84 9.11 -0.41
C GLN A 68 13.99 7.64 -0.86
N VAL A 69 13.11 6.74 -0.41
CA VAL A 69 13.17 5.32 -0.78
C VAL A 69 12.51 5.04 -2.12
N ILE A 70 11.63 5.92 -2.57
CA ILE A 70 10.88 5.77 -3.82
C ILE A 70 11.48 6.64 -4.93
N GLU A 71 11.96 7.84 -4.59
CA GLU A 71 12.38 8.86 -5.57
C GLU A 71 13.89 8.89 -5.86
N SER A 72 14.70 8.01 -5.25
CA SER A 72 16.16 7.99 -5.39
C SER A 72 16.65 7.50 -6.75
#